data_AF-A0AAD7UWF8-F1
#
_entry.id   AF-A0AAD7UWF8-F1
#
_cell.length_a   1.000
_cell.length_b   1.000
_cell.length_c   1.000
_cell.angle_alpha   90.00
_cell.angle_beta   90.00
_cell.angle_gamma   90.00
#
_symmetry.space_group_name_H-M   'P 1'
#
loop_
_entity.id
_entity.type
_entity.pdbx_description
1 polymer ?
#
loop_
_entity_poly.entity_id
_entity_poly.type
_entity_poly.pdbx_seq_one_letter_code
_entity_poly.pdbx_strand_id
1 'polypeptide(L)'
;MTTCPVPAMVATPTLSIAEQLHDLLLEKQQTEKWQWLCTELLREEQHPSEQVSTLRNRIHTWRVADRPFYLTVANTLTYCFDNQGRLPDYLLSNPVSLLNITNMDRIQEIQGQLHQIQPEKDSLSKFLFEFLSPADWRILLHLRTTAGGSDLEKMPPSLQECITSFIRVYEKKNAKPRRHGQPYMLSVGAKALSKHWHRDRQAQFWGVCTGTESEKNKHAEDVMIKILNDAVWMNIHGLPHDEMVYEVRQHQGYGLRWKLQDGEEWKFRGFLEPQMQDGHSIGWIH
;
A
#
# COMPACT_ATOMS: atom_id res chain seq x y z
N MET A 1 -17.48 -19.26 -63.26
CA MET A 1 -17.37 -18.14 -62.31
C MET A 1 -16.73 -18.66 -61.05
N THR A 2 -15.43 -18.47 -60.91
CA THR A 2 -14.64 -18.84 -59.73
C THR A 2 -14.89 -17.80 -58.65
N THR A 3 -15.52 -18.21 -57.56
CA THR A 3 -15.74 -17.37 -56.38
C THR A 3 -14.42 -17.18 -55.63
N CYS A 4 -13.93 -15.95 -55.57
CA CYS A 4 -12.80 -15.59 -54.71
C CYS A 4 -13.17 -15.84 -53.24
N PRO A 5 -12.26 -16.37 -52.41
CA PRO A 5 -12.46 -16.43 -50.96
C PRO A 5 -12.40 -15.00 -50.38
N VAL A 6 -13.37 -14.66 -49.53
CA VAL A 6 -13.35 -13.44 -48.73
C VAL A 6 -12.16 -13.51 -47.77
N PRO A 7 -11.34 -12.45 -47.62
CA PRO A 7 -10.24 -12.44 -46.66
C PRO A 7 -10.80 -12.63 -45.24
N ALA A 8 -10.23 -13.56 -44.48
CA ALA A 8 -10.51 -13.67 -43.06
C ALA A 8 -10.17 -12.33 -42.39
N MET A 9 -11.16 -11.71 -41.74
CA MET A 9 -10.93 -10.53 -40.90
C MET A 9 -9.95 -10.94 -39.80
N VAL A 10 -8.74 -10.39 -39.88
CA VAL A 10 -7.75 -10.50 -38.80
C VAL A 10 -8.36 -9.76 -37.61
N ALA A 11 -8.83 -10.50 -36.61
CA ALA A 11 -9.27 -9.91 -35.35
C ALA A 11 -8.09 -9.13 -34.77
N THR A 12 -8.26 -7.82 -34.62
CA THR A 12 -7.30 -6.98 -33.90
C THR A 12 -7.16 -7.55 -32.50
N PRO A 13 -5.92 -7.81 -32.01
CA PRO A 13 -5.73 -8.31 -30.65
C PRO A 13 -6.35 -7.33 -29.66
N THR A 14 -7.23 -7.82 -28.79
CA THR A 14 -7.80 -7.04 -27.70
C THR A 14 -6.69 -6.71 -26.72
N LEU A 15 -6.42 -5.42 -26.51
CA LEU A 15 -5.43 -4.97 -25.52
C LEU A 15 -5.81 -5.47 -24.13
N SER A 16 -4.81 -5.88 -23.35
CA SER A 16 -4.98 -6.19 -21.94
C SER A 16 -5.46 -4.95 -21.17
N ILE A 17 -6.09 -5.15 -20.01
CA ILE A 17 -6.51 -4.03 -19.14
C ILE A 17 -5.32 -3.14 -18.75
N ALA A 18 -4.14 -3.72 -18.56
CA ALA A 18 -2.93 -2.96 -18.24
C ALA A 18 -2.51 -2.02 -19.38
N GLU A 19 -2.51 -2.50 -20.62
CA GLU A 19 -2.19 -1.68 -21.80
C GLU A 19 -3.24 -0.58 -22.01
N GLN A 20 -4.53 -0.93 -21.91
CA GLN A 20 -5.62 0.05 -22.03
C GLN A 20 -5.52 1.13 -20.94
N LEU A 21 -5.25 0.73 -19.70
CA LEU A 21 -5.11 1.66 -18.57
C LEU A 21 -3.90 2.58 -18.75
N HIS A 22 -2.77 2.04 -19.18
CA HIS A 22 -1.57 2.84 -19.44
C HIS A 22 -1.83 3.93 -20.49
N ASP A 23 -2.45 3.58 -21.61
CA ASP A 23 -2.82 4.54 -22.67
C ASP A 23 -3.78 5.62 -22.14
N LEU A 24 -4.83 5.21 -21.41
CA LEU A 24 -5.79 6.15 -20.82
C LEU A 24 -5.12 7.11 -19.83
N LEU A 25 -4.18 6.62 -19.02
CA LEU A 25 -3.45 7.47 -18.07
C LEU A 25 -2.59 8.50 -18.79
N LEU A 26 -1.89 8.12 -19.87
CA LEU A 26 -1.10 9.06 -20.68
C LEU A 26 -2.00 10.13 -21.34
N GLU A 27 -3.16 9.73 -21.86
CA GLU A 27 -4.14 10.66 -22.43
C GLU A 27 -4.66 11.65 -21.37
N LYS A 28 -5.06 11.15 -20.19
CA LYS A 28 -5.69 11.96 -19.13
C LYS A 28 -4.69 12.77 -18.31
N GLN A 29 -3.40 12.41 -18.32
CA GLN A 29 -2.33 13.18 -17.66
C GLN A 29 -2.24 14.62 -18.21
N GLN A 30 -2.68 14.85 -19.45
CA GLN A 30 -2.69 16.19 -20.06
C GLN A 30 -3.86 17.08 -19.59
N THR A 31 -4.75 16.56 -18.75
CA THR A 31 -5.91 17.31 -18.23
C THR A 31 -5.65 17.77 -16.81
N GLU A 32 -5.90 19.05 -16.52
CA GLU A 32 -5.60 19.68 -15.21
C GLU A 32 -6.16 18.87 -14.02
N LYS A 33 -7.42 18.40 -14.13
CA LYS A 33 -8.08 17.58 -13.10
C LYS A 33 -7.33 16.29 -12.76
N TRP A 34 -6.73 15.62 -13.75
CA TRP A 34 -6.19 14.25 -13.60
C TRP A 34 -4.67 14.19 -13.66
N GLN A 35 -4.00 15.30 -13.96
CA GLN A 35 -2.56 15.38 -14.17
C GLN A 35 -1.76 14.78 -13.01
N TRP A 36 -2.03 15.22 -11.78
CA TRP A 36 -1.33 14.72 -10.59
C TRP A 36 -1.51 13.20 -10.41
N LEU A 37 -2.76 12.73 -10.48
CA LEU A 37 -3.11 11.33 -10.26
C LEU A 37 -2.43 10.43 -11.29
N CYS A 38 -2.54 10.77 -12.57
CA CYS A 38 -1.96 9.99 -13.65
C CYS A 38 -0.44 9.98 -13.54
N THR A 39 0.17 11.10 -13.17
CA THR A 39 1.62 11.19 -12.93
C THR A 39 2.06 10.24 -11.82
N GLU A 40 1.35 10.21 -10.69
CA GLU A 40 1.69 9.30 -9.59
C GLU A 40 1.45 7.82 -9.92
N LEU A 41 0.42 7.50 -10.71
CA LEU A 41 0.12 6.14 -11.14
C LEU A 41 1.12 5.59 -12.15
N LEU A 42 1.62 6.44 -13.06
CA LEU A 42 2.60 6.11 -14.09
C LEU A 42 4.05 6.19 -13.59
N ARG A 43 4.30 6.81 -12.43
CA ARG A 43 5.65 7.00 -11.91
C ARG A 43 6.33 5.65 -11.67
N GLU A 44 7.44 5.47 -12.39
CA GLU A 44 8.32 4.32 -12.27
C GLU A 44 9.13 4.32 -10.96
N GLU A 45 9.56 3.13 -10.57
CA GLU A 45 10.44 2.91 -9.42
C GLU A 45 11.92 2.93 -9.85
N GLN A 46 12.79 3.45 -9.00
CA GLN A 46 14.23 3.29 -9.20
C GLN A 46 14.65 1.85 -8.89
N HIS A 47 15.77 1.39 -9.47
CA HIS A 47 16.32 0.08 -9.17
C HIS A 47 16.62 -0.07 -7.66
N PRO A 48 16.06 -1.09 -6.98
CA PRO A 48 16.32 -1.32 -5.56
C PRO A 48 17.77 -1.73 -5.30
N SER A 49 18.24 -1.46 -4.09
CA SER A 49 19.48 -2.07 -3.59
C SER A 49 19.31 -3.57 -3.40
N GLU A 50 20.41 -4.33 -3.36
CA GLU A 50 20.38 -5.79 -3.15
C GLU A 50 19.64 -6.19 -1.86
N GLN A 51 19.82 -5.42 -0.78
CA GLN A 51 19.13 -5.66 0.48
C GLN A 51 17.60 -5.47 0.34
N VAL A 52 17.16 -4.42 -0.36
CA VAL A 52 15.73 -4.18 -0.62
C VAL A 52 15.16 -5.30 -1.48
N SER A 53 15.86 -5.69 -2.56
CA SER A 53 15.46 -6.81 -3.42
C SER A 53 15.30 -8.12 -2.65
N THR A 54 16.27 -8.42 -1.77
CA THR A 54 16.25 -9.63 -0.93
C THR A 54 15.04 -9.65 -0.01
N LEU A 55 14.69 -8.52 0.61
CA LEU A 55 13.50 -8.43 1.47
C LEU A 55 12.20 -8.47 0.68
N ARG A 56 12.13 -7.76 -0.45
CA ARG A 56 10.97 -7.75 -1.34
C ARG A 56 10.61 -9.16 -1.81
N ASN A 57 11.60 -9.99 -2.14
CA ASN A 57 11.40 -11.38 -2.56
C ASN A 57 10.78 -12.28 -1.49
N ARG A 58 10.81 -11.88 -0.21
CA ARG A 58 10.19 -12.60 0.91
C ARG A 58 8.76 -12.14 1.20
N ILE A 59 8.31 -11.11 0.50
CA ILE A 59 6.97 -10.55 0.60
C ILE A 59 6.19 -11.04 -0.62
N HIS A 60 5.18 -11.85 -0.35
CA HIS A 60 4.41 -12.57 -1.36
C HIS A 60 3.00 -11.99 -1.54
N THR A 61 2.69 -10.90 -0.84
CA THR A 61 1.44 -10.17 -1.02
C THR A 61 1.54 -9.23 -2.21
N TRP A 62 0.44 -9.08 -2.94
CA TRP A 62 0.26 -8.05 -3.97
C TRP A 62 -0.56 -6.86 -3.44
N ARG A 63 -0.92 -6.88 -2.14
CA ARG A 63 -1.77 -5.86 -1.51
C ARG A 63 -1.04 -4.56 -1.24
N VAL A 64 0.24 -4.65 -0.90
CA VAL A 64 1.10 -3.47 -0.79
C VAL A 64 1.73 -3.25 -2.15
N ALA A 65 1.25 -2.22 -2.85
CA ALA A 65 1.55 -2.01 -4.24
C ALA A 65 3.02 -1.62 -4.48
N ASP A 66 3.60 -2.12 -5.56
CA ASP A 66 4.83 -1.59 -6.14
C ASP A 66 4.51 -0.49 -7.16
N ARG A 67 5.51 0.33 -7.47
CA ARG A 67 5.43 1.23 -8.62
C ARG A 67 5.81 0.46 -9.91
N PRO A 68 5.24 0.84 -11.07
CA PRO A 68 4.21 1.86 -11.24
C PRO A 68 2.83 1.36 -10.78
N PHE A 69 2.10 2.21 -10.05
CA PHE A 69 0.88 1.79 -9.35
C PHE A 69 -0.26 1.38 -10.28
N TYR A 70 -0.28 1.87 -11.52
CA TYR A 70 -1.32 1.48 -12.48
C TYR A 70 -1.36 -0.04 -12.73
N LEU A 71 -0.25 -0.77 -12.57
CA LEU A 71 -0.23 -2.22 -12.72
C LEU A 71 -1.03 -2.91 -11.61
N THR A 72 -0.95 -2.41 -10.38
CA THR A 72 -1.80 -2.92 -9.28
C THR A 72 -3.26 -2.62 -9.54
N VAL A 73 -3.57 -1.41 -10.04
CA VAL A 73 -4.95 -1.04 -10.43
C VAL A 73 -5.46 -1.96 -11.54
N ALA A 74 -4.65 -2.21 -12.57
CA ALA A 74 -4.99 -3.11 -13.66
C ALA A 74 -5.25 -4.53 -13.17
N ASN A 75 -4.40 -5.08 -12.29
CA ASN A 75 -4.60 -6.40 -11.69
C ASN A 75 -5.91 -6.47 -10.88
N THR A 76 -6.22 -5.43 -10.10
CA THR A 76 -7.48 -5.35 -9.36
C THR A 76 -8.68 -5.31 -10.30
N LEU A 77 -8.62 -4.53 -11.38
CA LEU A 77 -9.70 -4.44 -12.37
C LEU A 77 -9.88 -5.78 -13.11
N THR A 78 -8.79 -6.42 -13.54
CA THR A 78 -8.83 -7.77 -14.15
C THR A 78 -9.52 -8.75 -13.21
N TYR A 79 -9.12 -8.79 -11.94
CA TYR A 79 -9.80 -9.60 -10.93
C TYR A 79 -11.30 -9.29 -10.87
N CYS A 80 -11.69 -8.01 -10.84
CA CYS A 80 -13.10 -7.65 -10.78
C CYS A 80 -13.87 -8.15 -11.99
N PHE A 81 -13.36 -7.96 -13.22
CA PHE A 81 -14.03 -8.41 -14.44
C PHE A 81 -14.12 -9.93 -14.54
N ASP A 82 -13.07 -10.65 -14.14
CA ASP A 82 -13.09 -12.13 -14.06
C ASP A 82 -14.11 -12.63 -13.02
N ASN A 83 -14.46 -11.79 -12.05
CA ASN A 83 -15.44 -12.07 -10.98
C ASN A 83 -16.74 -11.25 -11.14
N GLN A 84 -17.16 -11.00 -12.38
CA GLN A 84 -18.47 -10.37 -12.70
C GLN A 84 -18.67 -8.97 -12.09
N GLY A 85 -17.59 -8.21 -11.95
CA GLY A 85 -17.60 -6.87 -11.36
C GLY A 85 -17.50 -6.85 -9.83
N ARG A 86 -17.29 -7.99 -9.16
CA ARG A 86 -17.14 -8.06 -7.70
C ARG A 86 -15.76 -7.59 -7.25
N LEU A 87 -15.73 -6.69 -6.25
CA LEU A 87 -14.48 -6.29 -5.59
C LEU A 87 -13.95 -7.42 -4.68
N PRO A 88 -12.63 -7.50 -4.43
CA PRO A 88 -12.08 -8.46 -3.48
C PRO A 88 -12.74 -8.43 -2.10
N ASP A 89 -13.11 -9.59 -1.56
CA ASP A 89 -13.90 -9.71 -0.31
C ASP A 89 -13.28 -9.02 0.92
N TYR A 90 -11.95 -8.91 0.97
CA TYR A 90 -11.27 -8.22 2.06
C TYR A 90 -11.52 -6.70 2.05
N LEU A 91 -11.85 -6.10 0.91
CA LEU A 91 -12.26 -4.70 0.83
C LEU A 91 -13.70 -4.50 1.31
N LEU A 92 -14.52 -5.54 1.23
CA LEU A 92 -15.94 -5.53 1.62
C LEU A 92 -16.17 -5.93 3.08
N SER A 93 -15.14 -6.41 3.77
CA SER A 93 -15.20 -6.84 5.17
C SER A 93 -14.38 -5.91 6.06
N ASN A 94 -14.74 -5.84 7.34
CA ASN A 94 -13.93 -5.18 8.36
C ASN A 94 -13.26 -6.20 9.29
N PRO A 95 -12.08 -6.75 8.90
CA PRO A 95 -11.43 -7.80 9.65
C PRO A 95 -10.70 -7.31 10.90
N VAL A 96 -10.50 -6.00 11.07
CA VAL A 96 -9.76 -5.45 12.23
C VAL A 96 -10.72 -4.71 13.15
N SER A 97 -10.85 -5.21 14.38
CA SER A 97 -11.69 -4.62 15.41
C SER A 97 -11.37 -3.13 15.62
N LEU A 98 -12.41 -2.32 15.85
CA LEU A 98 -12.34 -0.87 16.12
C LEU A 98 -11.84 0.01 14.95
N LEU A 99 -11.58 -0.54 13.76
CA LEU A 99 -11.20 0.21 12.56
C LEU A 99 -12.29 0.18 11.49
N ASN A 100 -13.49 0.64 11.85
CA ASN A 100 -14.66 0.62 10.98
C ASN A 100 -14.44 1.39 9.67
N ILE A 101 -14.96 0.80 8.59
CA ILE A 101 -14.96 1.35 7.25
C ILE A 101 -16.11 2.33 7.15
N THR A 102 -15.81 3.61 6.90
CA THR A 102 -16.84 4.66 6.85
C THR A 102 -17.38 4.90 5.43
N ASN A 103 -16.80 4.27 4.41
CA ASN A 103 -17.15 4.48 3.00
C ASN A 103 -17.80 3.26 2.34
N MET A 104 -18.46 2.40 3.11
CA MET A 104 -19.07 1.17 2.57
C MET A 104 -20.08 1.45 1.46
N ASP A 105 -20.89 2.50 1.58
CA ASP A 105 -21.87 2.88 0.55
C ASP A 105 -21.19 3.22 -0.77
N ARG A 106 -20.11 4.03 -0.73
CA ARG A 106 -19.32 4.37 -1.93
C ARG A 106 -18.65 3.14 -2.54
N ILE A 107 -18.14 2.22 -1.73
CA ILE A 107 -17.58 0.95 -2.21
C ILE A 107 -18.65 0.10 -2.91
N GLN A 108 -19.88 0.06 -2.37
CA GLN A 108 -21.01 -0.64 -2.99
C GLN A 108 -21.44 0.01 -4.31
N GLU A 109 -21.46 1.34 -4.41
CA GLU A 109 -21.71 2.06 -5.67
C GLU A 109 -20.67 1.72 -6.74
N ILE A 110 -19.38 1.74 -6.39
CA ILE A 110 -18.28 1.40 -7.30
C ILE A 110 -18.44 -0.05 -7.79
N GLN A 111 -18.70 -0.98 -6.88
CA GLN A 111 -18.97 -2.36 -7.24
C GLN A 111 -20.19 -2.47 -8.16
N GLY A 112 -21.27 -1.74 -7.86
CA GLY A 112 -22.48 -1.72 -8.68
C GLY A 112 -22.24 -1.26 -10.11
N GLN A 113 -21.37 -0.26 -10.31
CA GLN A 113 -20.94 0.16 -11.64
C GLN A 113 -20.06 -0.89 -12.34
N LEU A 114 -19.14 -1.52 -11.62
CA LEU A 114 -18.30 -2.59 -12.19
C LEU A 114 -19.10 -3.78 -12.73
N HIS A 115 -20.28 -4.08 -12.15
CA HIS A 115 -21.17 -5.12 -12.68
C HIS A 115 -21.81 -4.77 -14.03
N GLN A 116 -21.86 -3.48 -14.39
CA GLN A 116 -22.60 -2.98 -15.55
C GLN A 116 -21.72 -2.70 -16.77
N ILE A 117 -20.40 -2.56 -16.58
CA ILE A 117 -19.48 -2.17 -17.64
C ILE A 117 -18.69 -3.38 -18.17
N GLN A 118 -18.28 -3.30 -19.43
CA GLN A 118 -17.34 -4.23 -20.06
C GLN A 118 -15.93 -3.62 -20.08
N PRO A 119 -14.85 -4.44 -20.09
CA PRO A 119 -13.45 -3.96 -20.07
C PRO A 119 -12.98 -3.42 -21.43
N GLU A 120 -13.82 -2.63 -22.08
CA GLU A 120 -13.51 -1.91 -23.32
C GLU A 120 -13.04 -0.49 -23.01
N LYS A 121 -12.13 0.06 -23.83
CA LYS A 121 -11.45 1.33 -23.57
C LYS A 121 -12.39 2.50 -23.25
N ASP A 122 -13.49 2.65 -23.98
CA ASP A 122 -14.46 3.75 -23.77
C ASP A 122 -15.22 3.60 -22.44
N SER A 123 -15.76 2.40 -22.19
CA SER A 123 -16.44 2.05 -20.94
C SER A 123 -15.52 2.22 -19.73
N LEU A 124 -14.27 1.78 -19.86
CA LEU A 124 -13.26 1.90 -18.82
C LEU A 124 -12.88 3.37 -18.57
N SER A 125 -12.72 4.17 -19.62
CA SER A 125 -12.44 5.61 -19.52
C SER A 125 -13.53 6.35 -18.75
N LYS A 126 -14.81 6.10 -19.09
CA LYS A 126 -15.96 6.69 -18.40
C LYS A 126 -16.00 6.29 -16.93
N PHE A 127 -15.82 5.01 -16.63
CA PHE A 127 -15.75 4.53 -15.25
C PHE A 127 -14.63 5.23 -14.48
N LEU A 128 -13.40 5.20 -14.99
CA LEU A 128 -12.21 5.67 -14.28
C LEU A 128 -12.10 7.19 -14.14
N PHE A 129 -12.58 7.96 -15.14
CA PHE A 129 -12.33 9.40 -15.23
C PHE A 129 -13.58 10.29 -15.23
N GLU A 130 -14.77 9.69 -15.28
CA GLU A 130 -16.04 10.41 -15.15
C GLU A 130 -16.82 9.99 -13.91
N PHE A 131 -16.85 8.68 -13.60
CA PHE A 131 -17.56 8.15 -12.43
C PHE A 131 -16.72 8.14 -11.14
N LEU A 132 -15.45 7.73 -11.20
CA LEU A 132 -14.56 7.76 -10.04
C LEU A 132 -14.08 9.18 -9.74
N SER A 133 -13.92 9.47 -8.45
CA SER A 133 -13.14 10.59 -7.95
C SER A 133 -11.67 10.18 -7.81
N PRO A 134 -10.71 11.13 -7.74
CA PRO A 134 -9.30 10.77 -7.53
C PRO A 134 -9.04 9.94 -6.27
N ALA A 135 -9.83 10.15 -5.20
CA ALA A 135 -9.70 9.38 -3.96
C ALA A 135 -10.15 7.91 -4.12
N ASP A 136 -11.14 7.64 -4.99
CA ASP A 136 -11.66 6.28 -5.21
C ASP A 136 -10.61 5.32 -5.79
N TRP A 137 -9.61 5.84 -6.52
CA TRP A 137 -8.52 5.04 -7.07
C TRP A 137 -7.70 4.30 -6.02
N ARG A 138 -7.68 4.82 -4.77
CA ARG A 138 -7.02 4.15 -3.65
C ARG A 138 -7.68 2.81 -3.31
N ILE A 139 -8.97 2.66 -3.55
CA ILE A 139 -9.69 1.39 -3.36
C ILE A 139 -9.13 0.33 -4.33
N LEU A 140 -8.80 0.74 -5.56
CA LEU A 140 -8.16 -0.13 -6.56
C LEU A 140 -6.70 -0.47 -6.22
N LEU A 141 -6.07 0.31 -5.33
CA LEU A 141 -4.80 0.03 -4.67
C LEU A 141 -4.97 -0.65 -3.29
N HIS A 142 -6.18 -1.13 -3.00
CA HIS A 142 -6.56 -1.90 -1.80
C HIS A 142 -6.52 -1.12 -0.49
N LEU A 143 -6.43 0.19 -0.56
CA LEU A 143 -6.58 1.04 0.61
C LEU A 143 -8.05 1.16 0.96
N ARG A 144 -8.30 1.28 2.25
CA ARG A 144 -9.60 1.70 2.77
C ARG A 144 -9.67 3.22 2.75
N THR A 145 -10.88 3.77 2.88
CA THR A 145 -11.06 5.21 3.09
C THR A 145 -11.74 5.42 4.42
N THR A 146 -11.11 6.22 5.27
CA THR A 146 -11.69 6.70 6.52
C THR A 146 -11.96 8.20 6.41
N ALA A 147 -12.83 8.75 7.26
CA ALA A 147 -13.15 10.18 7.28
C ALA A 147 -11.91 11.11 7.29
N GLY A 148 -10.79 10.70 7.88
CA GLY A 148 -9.53 11.47 7.89
C GLY A 148 -8.65 11.37 6.63
N GLY A 149 -9.13 10.79 5.53
CA GLY A 149 -8.30 10.52 4.34
C GLY A 149 -8.92 10.87 2.98
N SER A 150 -10.19 11.28 2.92
CA SER A 150 -10.92 11.46 1.64
C SER A 150 -10.35 12.58 0.75
N ASP A 151 -9.78 13.63 1.35
CA ASP A 151 -9.42 14.87 0.63
C ASP A 151 -7.91 14.98 0.37
N LEU A 152 -7.17 13.89 0.54
CA LEU A 152 -5.71 13.91 0.40
C LEU A 152 -5.32 13.73 -1.08
N GLU A 153 -4.49 14.61 -1.64
CA GLU A 153 -3.87 14.42 -2.96
C GLU A 153 -2.51 13.72 -2.85
N LYS A 154 -2.52 12.50 -2.30
CA LYS A 154 -1.31 11.67 -2.12
C LYS A 154 -1.57 10.20 -2.41
N MET A 155 -0.59 9.54 -3.03
CA MET A 155 -0.58 8.08 -3.15
C MET A 155 0.15 7.42 -1.98
N PRO A 156 -0.14 6.14 -1.68
CA PRO A 156 0.61 5.40 -0.68
C PRO A 156 2.10 5.32 -1.05
N PRO A 157 2.99 5.04 -0.09
CA PRO A 157 4.32 4.57 -0.43
C PRO A 157 4.25 3.26 -1.23
N SER A 158 5.19 3.06 -2.14
CA SER A 158 5.43 1.74 -2.72
C SER A 158 5.93 0.75 -1.66
N LEU A 159 5.85 -0.55 -1.95
CA LEU A 159 6.50 -1.58 -1.14
C LEU A 159 8.01 -1.32 -0.97
N GLN A 160 8.69 -0.88 -2.03
CA GLN A 160 10.11 -0.54 -1.97
C GLN A 160 10.38 0.72 -1.12
N GLU A 161 9.56 1.77 -1.19
CA GLU A 161 9.66 2.94 -0.29
C GLU A 161 9.44 2.51 1.18
N CYS A 162 8.49 1.60 1.42
CA CYS A 162 8.24 1.01 2.74
C CYS A 162 9.48 0.28 3.29
N ILE A 163 10.06 -0.64 2.51
CA ILE A 163 11.25 -1.41 2.90
C ILE A 163 12.44 -0.49 3.10
N THR A 164 12.70 0.41 2.14
CA THR A 164 13.87 1.31 2.15
C THR A 164 13.88 2.19 3.39
N SER A 165 12.75 2.80 3.72
CA SER A 165 12.63 3.64 4.92
C SER A 165 12.70 2.85 6.23
N PHE A 166 12.26 1.58 6.22
CA PHE A 166 12.33 0.68 7.37
C PHE A 166 13.77 0.25 7.68
N ILE A 167 14.55 -0.14 6.67
CA ILE A 167 15.92 -0.63 6.83
C ILE A 167 16.96 0.49 6.94
N ARG A 168 16.57 1.75 6.71
CA ARG A 168 17.46 2.91 6.86
C ARG A 168 18.20 2.86 8.19
N VAL A 169 19.50 3.15 8.18
CA VAL A 169 20.32 3.24 9.39
C VAL A 169 19.72 4.30 10.32
N TYR A 170 19.51 3.92 11.59
CA TYR A 170 18.98 4.83 12.58
C TYR A 170 20.05 5.84 13.01
N GLU A 171 19.82 7.12 12.74
CA GLU A 171 20.74 8.17 13.16
C GLU A 171 20.39 8.63 14.58
N LYS A 172 21.22 8.24 15.55
CA LYS A 172 21.05 8.70 16.94
C LYS A 172 21.52 10.16 17.05
N LYS A 173 20.59 11.07 17.35
CA LYS A 173 20.91 12.47 17.71
C LYS A 173 21.95 12.50 18.83
N ASN A 174 23.02 13.27 18.65
CA ASN A 174 24.13 13.44 19.60
C ASN A 174 24.89 12.14 19.94
N ALA A 175 24.99 11.19 19.01
CA ALA A 175 25.81 10.00 19.21
C ALA A 175 27.28 10.37 19.43
N LYS A 176 27.86 9.95 20.56
CA LYS A 176 29.31 9.98 20.73
C LYS A 176 29.94 9.01 19.71
N PRO A 177 31.05 9.37 19.04
CA PRO A 177 31.77 8.44 18.18
C PRO A 177 32.13 7.18 18.99
N ARG A 178 31.86 5.99 18.43
CA ARG A 178 32.20 4.73 19.11
C ARG A 178 33.72 4.64 19.26
N ARG A 179 34.17 4.19 20.43
CA ARG A 179 35.52 3.65 20.59
C ARG A 179 35.61 2.47 19.59
N HIS A 180 36.64 2.44 18.74
CA HIS A 180 36.93 1.37 17.75
C HIS A 180 36.35 1.48 16.33
N GLY A 181 35.87 2.64 15.86
CA GLY A 181 35.66 2.86 14.41
C GLY A 181 34.59 2.00 13.71
N GLN A 182 33.83 1.20 14.47
CA GLN A 182 32.74 0.38 13.95
C GLN A 182 31.52 1.28 13.66
N PRO A 183 31.04 1.35 12.40
CA PRO A 183 29.88 2.16 12.05
C PRO A 183 28.62 1.64 12.75
N TYR A 184 27.69 2.54 13.05
CA TYR A 184 26.38 2.19 13.58
C TYR A 184 25.53 1.55 12.48
N MET A 185 24.97 0.36 12.71
CA MET A 185 24.23 -0.37 11.67
C MET A 185 22.78 -0.73 12.07
N LEU A 186 22.32 -0.35 13.26
CA LEU A 186 20.93 -0.62 13.65
C LEU A 186 19.97 0.14 12.74
N SER A 187 18.96 -0.53 12.20
CA SER A 187 17.93 0.11 11.37
C SER A 187 16.90 0.87 12.18
N VAL A 188 16.16 1.79 11.54
CA VAL A 188 15.00 2.46 12.13
C VAL A 188 13.95 1.43 12.56
N GLY A 189 13.73 0.39 11.74
CA GLY A 189 12.85 -0.74 12.05
C GLY A 189 13.25 -1.46 13.34
N ALA A 190 14.51 -1.89 13.47
CA ALA A 190 15.00 -2.54 14.68
C ALA A 190 14.95 -1.64 15.91
N LYS A 191 15.26 -0.35 15.74
CA LYS A 191 15.13 0.62 16.82
C LYS A 191 13.68 0.77 17.29
N ALA A 192 12.72 0.79 16.36
CA ALA A 192 11.31 0.84 16.70
C ALA A 192 10.89 -0.42 17.46
N LEU A 193 11.19 -1.62 16.93
CA LEU A 193 10.79 -2.90 17.55
C LEU A 193 11.29 -3.05 18.98
N SER A 194 12.50 -2.57 19.28
CA SER A 194 13.07 -2.61 20.64
C SER A 194 12.19 -1.92 21.71
N LYS A 195 11.28 -1.03 21.31
CA LYS A 195 10.34 -0.35 22.23
C LYS A 195 9.05 -1.14 22.50
N HIS A 196 8.69 -2.06 21.61
CA HIS A 196 7.40 -2.76 21.62
C HIS A 196 7.46 -4.10 22.36
N TRP A 197 8.60 -4.79 22.33
CA TRP A 197 8.70 -6.13 22.93
C TRP A 197 8.34 -6.17 24.42
N HIS A 198 8.65 -5.12 25.19
CA HIS A 198 8.29 -5.03 26.62
C HIS A 198 6.80 -4.76 26.89
N ARG A 199 6.02 -4.40 25.86
CA ARG A 199 4.61 -3.98 25.96
C ARG A 199 3.63 -5.10 25.65
N ASP A 200 4.10 -6.16 25.02
CA ASP A 200 3.31 -7.35 24.71
C ASP A 200 3.64 -8.45 25.73
N ARG A 201 2.84 -8.50 26.79
CA ARG A 201 3.05 -9.40 27.93
C ARG A 201 2.38 -10.76 27.74
N GLN A 202 1.42 -10.86 26.83
CA GLN A 202 0.58 -12.04 26.67
C GLN A 202 0.76 -12.73 25.32
N ALA A 203 0.68 -11.98 24.22
CA ALA A 203 0.64 -12.56 22.87
C ALA A 203 2.04 -12.88 22.32
N GLN A 204 3.07 -12.20 22.83
CA GLN A 204 4.48 -12.34 22.42
C GLN A 204 4.68 -12.22 20.90
N PHE A 205 3.79 -11.50 20.20
CA PHE A 205 3.80 -11.26 18.77
C PHE A 205 5.11 -10.65 18.30
N TRP A 206 5.66 -9.71 19.08
CA TRP A 206 6.90 -8.99 18.75
C TRP A 206 8.16 -9.83 18.95
N GLY A 207 8.10 -10.94 19.69
CA GLY A 207 9.26 -11.75 20.09
C GLY A 207 10.28 -10.97 20.94
N VAL A 208 11.46 -11.57 21.19
CA VAL A 208 12.50 -10.97 22.03
C VAL A 208 13.55 -10.26 21.16
N CYS A 209 13.66 -8.94 21.29
CA CYS A 209 14.60 -8.12 20.51
C CYS A 209 15.97 -7.98 21.23
N THR A 210 16.73 -9.07 21.28
CA THR A 210 18.08 -9.15 21.91
C THR A 210 19.17 -9.47 20.90
N GLY A 211 20.44 -9.47 21.33
CA GLY A 211 21.59 -9.77 20.48
C GLY A 211 22.26 -8.55 19.84
N THR A 212 23.08 -8.82 18.84
CA THR A 212 23.83 -7.87 17.99
C THR A 212 22.89 -6.99 17.18
N GLU A 213 23.43 -5.91 16.58
CA GLU A 213 22.62 -5.03 15.70
C GLU A 213 22.12 -5.77 14.46
N SER A 214 22.92 -6.68 13.90
CA SER A 214 22.52 -7.52 12.76
C SER A 214 21.36 -8.46 13.11
N GLU A 215 21.43 -9.14 14.26
CA GLU A 215 20.35 -10.02 14.73
C GLU A 215 19.05 -9.24 14.98
N LYS A 216 19.15 -8.03 15.55
CA LYS A 216 17.99 -7.15 15.78
C LYS A 216 17.38 -6.63 14.47
N ASN A 217 18.21 -6.29 13.48
CA ASN A 217 17.75 -5.89 12.16
C ASN A 217 16.99 -7.03 11.49
N LYS A 218 17.59 -8.22 11.46
CA LYS A 218 16.96 -9.42 10.90
C LYS A 218 15.63 -9.73 11.58
N HIS A 219 15.58 -9.69 12.91
CA HIS A 219 14.34 -9.92 13.65
C HIS A 219 13.25 -8.90 13.28
N ALA A 220 13.61 -7.62 13.17
CA ALA A 220 12.68 -6.58 12.76
C ALA A 220 12.19 -6.74 11.31
N GLU A 221 13.08 -7.12 10.39
CA GLU A 221 12.73 -7.47 9.01
C GLU A 221 11.74 -8.64 8.97
N ASP A 222 11.97 -9.68 9.76
CA ASP A 222 11.11 -10.86 9.83
C ASP A 222 9.70 -10.50 10.36
N VAL A 223 9.61 -9.63 11.37
CA VAL A 223 8.33 -9.08 11.87
C VAL A 223 7.62 -8.21 10.82
N MET A 224 8.35 -7.35 10.12
CA MET A 224 7.79 -6.53 9.04
C MET A 224 7.20 -7.42 7.94
N ILE A 225 7.96 -8.41 7.47
CA ILE A 225 7.53 -9.35 6.42
C ILE A 225 6.27 -10.10 6.85
N LYS A 226 6.22 -10.58 8.10
CA LYS A 226 5.03 -11.23 8.68
C LYS A 226 3.80 -10.32 8.58
N ILE A 227 3.91 -9.05 9.03
CA ILE A 227 2.78 -8.10 8.99
C ILE A 227 2.35 -7.81 7.55
N LEU A 228 3.29 -7.60 6.64
CA LEU A 228 2.97 -7.24 5.24
C LEU A 228 2.32 -8.42 4.49
N ASN A 229 2.81 -9.64 4.68
CA ASN A 229 2.21 -10.84 4.08
C ASN A 229 0.78 -11.09 4.58
N ASP A 230 0.51 -10.79 5.85
CA ASP A 230 -0.79 -10.97 6.47
C ASP A 230 -1.65 -9.67 6.48
N ALA A 231 -1.29 -8.67 5.66
CA ALA A 231 -1.96 -7.38 5.63
C ALA A 231 -3.43 -7.53 5.19
N VAL A 232 -4.37 -7.12 6.05
CA VAL A 232 -5.83 -7.14 5.77
C VAL A 232 -6.47 -5.76 5.84
N TRP A 233 -5.73 -4.76 6.30
CA TRP A 233 -6.20 -3.40 6.44
C TRP A 233 -5.06 -2.44 6.13
N MET A 234 -5.30 -1.53 5.18
CA MET A 234 -4.35 -0.50 4.77
C MET A 234 -5.09 0.81 4.58
N ASN A 235 -4.47 1.93 4.96
CA ASN A 235 -5.12 3.23 4.84
C ASN A 235 -4.11 4.38 4.86
N ILE A 236 -4.49 5.49 4.23
CA ILE A 236 -3.83 6.79 4.38
C ILE A 236 -4.80 7.74 5.08
N HIS A 237 -4.35 8.38 6.15
CA HIS A 237 -5.15 9.35 6.87
C HIS A 237 -4.27 10.38 7.59
N GLY A 238 -4.86 11.52 7.94
CA GLY A 238 -4.23 12.50 8.82
C GLY A 238 -4.31 12.08 10.29
N LEU A 239 -3.23 12.33 11.03
CA LEU A 239 -3.22 12.42 12.49
C LEU A 239 -3.38 13.88 12.93
N PRO A 240 -3.68 14.15 14.22
CA PRO A 240 -3.58 15.50 14.76
C PRO A 240 -2.24 16.17 14.40
N HIS A 241 -2.26 17.48 14.16
CA HIS A 241 -1.12 18.29 13.69
C HIS A 241 -0.70 18.03 12.23
N ASP A 242 -1.66 17.67 11.37
CA ASP A 242 -1.48 17.51 9.92
C ASP A 242 -0.41 16.49 9.52
N GLU A 243 -0.11 15.54 10.40
CA GLU A 243 0.81 14.44 10.09
C GLU A 243 0.07 13.39 9.25
N MET A 244 0.33 13.35 7.95
CA MET A 244 -0.18 12.29 7.08
C MET A 244 0.55 10.97 7.34
N VAL A 245 -0.22 9.89 7.54
CA VAL A 245 0.32 8.56 7.78
C VAL A 245 -0.27 7.53 6.84
N TYR A 246 0.56 6.54 6.51
CA TYR A 246 0.17 5.30 5.87
C TYR A 246 0.30 4.19 6.89
N GLU A 247 -0.76 3.39 7.05
CA GLU A 247 -0.81 2.28 7.99
C GLU A 247 -1.12 0.98 7.27
N VAL A 248 -0.46 -0.09 7.71
CA VAL A 248 -0.75 -1.47 7.31
C VAL A 248 -0.95 -2.30 8.57
N ARG A 249 -2.01 -3.09 8.63
CA ARG A 249 -2.34 -3.96 9.76
C ARG A 249 -2.71 -5.36 9.28
N GLN A 250 -2.28 -6.35 10.05
CA GLN A 250 -2.75 -7.72 9.93
C GLN A 250 -4.00 -7.96 10.80
N HIS A 251 -4.62 -9.12 10.69
CA HIS A 251 -5.95 -9.42 11.23
C HIS A 251 -6.10 -9.28 12.77
N GLN A 252 -5.03 -9.50 13.55
CA GLN A 252 -5.03 -9.27 15.01
C GLN A 252 -4.83 -7.78 15.38
N GLY A 253 -4.67 -6.89 14.41
CA GLY A 253 -4.53 -5.45 14.62
C GLY A 253 -3.10 -4.93 14.75
N TYR A 254 -2.09 -5.79 15.00
CA TYR A 254 -0.67 -5.41 14.88
C TYR A 254 -0.35 -4.84 13.50
N GLY A 255 0.53 -3.84 13.44
CA GLY A 255 0.77 -3.14 12.20
C GLY A 255 2.08 -2.37 12.11
N LEU A 256 2.20 -1.67 11.00
CA LEU A 256 3.32 -0.82 10.62
C LEU A 256 2.76 0.55 10.23
N ARG A 257 3.49 1.63 10.57
CA ARG A 257 3.11 2.99 10.22
C ARG A 257 4.27 3.73 9.57
N TRP A 258 3.99 4.39 8.46
CA TRP A 258 4.86 5.38 7.84
C TRP A 258 4.21 6.76 7.96
N LYS A 259 5.05 7.79 8.02
CA LYS A 259 4.60 9.18 7.97
C LYS A 259 5.17 9.85 6.73
N LEU A 260 4.40 10.72 6.11
CA LEU A 260 4.89 11.58 5.05
C LEU A 260 5.70 12.71 5.69
N GLN A 261 7.00 12.78 5.37
CA GLN A 261 7.90 13.82 5.82
C GLN A 261 8.05 14.86 4.71
N ASP A 262 7.93 16.13 5.08
CA ASP A 262 8.15 17.30 4.22
C ASP A 262 7.31 17.26 2.91
N GLY A 263 6.18 16.54 2.93
CA GLY A 263 5.26 16.41 1.79
C GLY A 263 5.71 15.46 0.68
N GLU A 264 6.90 14.88 0.78
CA GLU A 264 7.55 14.16 -0.33
C GLU A 264 7.95 12.73 0.02
N GLU A 265 8.49 12.49 1.22
CA GLU A 265 9.15 11.23 1.53
C GLU A 265 8.44 10.44 2.64
N TRP A 266 8.09 9.19 2.36
CA TRP A 266 7.55 8.29 3.35
C TRP A 266 8.64 7.74 4.27
N LYS A 267 8.53 8.01 5.57
CA LYS A 267 9.45 7.51 6.61
C LYS A 267 8.76 6.52 7.51
N PHE A 268 9.40 5.39 7.77
CA PHE A 268 8.94 4.47 8.80
C PHE A 268 8.88 5.18 10.16
N ARG A 269 7.70 5.17 10.78
CA ARG A 269 7.42 5.83 12.06
C ARG A 269 7.49 4.84 13.21
N GLY A 270 6.99 3.63 13.01
CA GLY A 270 7.03 2.58 14.04
C GLY A 270 6.00 1.48 13.84
N PHE A 271 6.01 0.54 14.78
CA PHE A 271 5.03 -0.53 14.86
C PHE A 271 3.75 -0.05 15.57
N LEU A 272 2.67 -0.78 15.32
CA LEU A 272 1.36 -0.51 15.87
C LEU A 272 0.88 -1.71 16.66
N GLU A 273 0.37 -1.45 17.85
CA GLU A 273 -0.34 -2.44 18.64
C GLU A 273 -1.80 -2.58 18.13
N PRO A 274 -2.50 -3.68 18.49
CA PRO A 274 -3.92 -3.82 18.27
C PRO A 274 -4.69 -2.64 18.86
N GLN A 275 -5.74 -2.20 18.18
CA GLN A 275 -6.61 -1.17 18.74
C GLN A 275 -7.27 -1.71 20.01
N MET A 276 -7.32 -0.86 21.03
CA MET A 276 -8.01 -1.16 22.27
C MET A 276 -8.73 0.09 22.76
N GLN A 277 -9.90 -0.11 23.35
CA GLN A 277 -10.62 0.96 24.02
C GLN A 277 -9.71 1.54 25.11
N ASP A 278 -9.59 2.87 25.14
CA ASP A 278 -8.71 3.60 26.07
C ASP A 278 -7.21 3.24 25.99
N GLY A 279 -6.75 2.67 24.86
CA GLY A 279 -5.35 2.26 24.68
C GLY A 279 -4.34 3.38 24.88
N HIS A 280 -4.68 4.60 24.46
CA HIS A 280 -3.87 5.78 24.74
C HIS A 280 -3.65 5.99 26.25
N SER A 281 -4.70 5.83 27.06
CA SER A 281 -4.68 6.06 28.51
C SER A 281 -3.81 5.05 29.25
N ILE A 282 -3.63 3.84 28.71
CA ILE A 282 -2.79 2.80 29.31
C ILE A 282 -1.46 2.58 28.60
N GLY A 283 -1.13 3.41 27.60
CA GLY A 283 0.13 3.33 26.86
C GLY A 283 0.23 2.16 25.89
N TRP A 284 -0.90 1.59 25.45
CA TRP A 284 -0.98 0.47 24.52
C TRP A 284 -0.23 -0.78 25.02
N ILE A 285 -0.44 -1.11 26.30
CA ILE A 285 0.11 -2.32 26.92
C ILE A 285 -0.92 -3.44 26.75
N HIS A 286 -0.49 -4.57 26.19
CA HIS A 286 -1.28 -5.77 25.96
C HIS A 286 -0.78 -6.94 26.82
#